data_AF-A0A9E1MV22-F1
#
_entry.id   AF-A0A9E1MV22-F1
#
_cell.length_a   1.000
_cell.length_b   1.000
_cell.length_c   1.000
_cell.angle_alpha   90.00
_cell.angle_beta   90.00
_cell.angle_gamma   90.00
#
_symmetry.space_group_name_H-M   'P 1'
#
loop_
_entity.id
_entity.type
_entity.pdbx_description
1 polymer ?
#
loop_
_entity_poly.entity_id
_entity_poly.type
_entity_poly.pdbx_seq_one_letter_code
_entity_poly.pdbx_strand_id
1 'polypeptide(L)' 'MGSFVKESIITCPECGHKELEKMPTDNCQWFYECKSCGVIIKPKPGDCCVFCSYGSVDCPSIQLKKDN' A
#
# COMPACT_ATOMS: atom_id res chain seq x y z
N MET A 1 -6.95 17.07 -13.91
CA MET A 1 -6.25 16.89 -12.61
C MET A 1 -6.43 15.42 -12.24
N GLY A 2 -5.39 14.61 -12.39
CA GLY A 2 -5.49 13.16 -12.16
C GLY A 2 -5.79 12.87 -10.69
N SER A 3 -7.02 12.44 -10.42
CA SER A 3 -7.51 12.15 -9.07
C SER A 3 -7.10 10.74 -8.66
N PHE A 4 -5.85 10.55 -8.28
CA PHE A 4 -5.39 9.28 -7.70
C PHE A 4 -5.62 9.28 -6.19
N VAL A 5 -6.00 8.12 -5.65
CA VAL A 5 -6.36 7.93 -4.25
C VAL A 5 -5.07 7.86 -3.43
N LYS A 6 -4.89 8.78 -2.48
CA LYS A 6 -3.71 8.85 -1.60
C LYS A 6 -3.86 8.05 -0.31
N GLU A 7 -5.01 7.46 -0.06
CA GLU A 7 -5.34 6.78 1.18
C GLU A 7 -5.71 5.34 0.88
N SER A 8 -5.03 4.39 1.54
CA SER A 8 -5.28 2.96 1.37
C SER A 8 -5.31 2.31 2.74
N ILE A 9 -6.27 1.42 2.94
CA ILE A 9 -6.36 0.65 4.17
C ILE A 9 -5.39 -0.50 4.06
N ILE A 10 -4.27 -0.43 4.77
CA ILE A 10 -3.30 -1.51 4.83
C ILE A 10 -3.73 -2.53 5.90
N THR A 11 -3.83 -3.79 5.49
CA THR A 11 -4.17 -4.89 6.40
C THR A 11 -2.92 -5.70 6.72
N CYS A 12 -2.56 -5.80 7.99
CA CYS A 12 -1.44 -6.63 8.42
C CYS A 12 -1.81 -8.12 8.31
N PRO A 13 -1.08 -8.94 7.54
CA PRO A 13 -1.34 -10.38 7.44
C PRO A 13 -1.00 -11.15 8.72
N GLU A 14 -0.14 -10.62 9.59
CA GLU A 14 0.31 -11.30 10.81
C GLU A 14 -0.69 -11.17 11.97
N CYS A 15 -1.27 -9.98 12.16
CA CYS A 15 -2.20 -9.72 13.27
C CYS A 15 -3.63 -9.35 12.83
N GLY A 16 -3.87 -9.11 11.54
CA GLY A 16 -5.16 -8.69 11.01
C GLY A 16 -5.50 -7.21 11.22
N HIS A 17 -4.61 -6.41 11.82
CA HIS A 17 -4.82 -4.98 12.04
C HIS A 17 -5.01 -4.24 10.72
N LYS A 18 -6.00 -3.34 10.66
CA LYS A 18 -6.29 -2.51 9.51
C LYS A 18 -6.11 -1.06 9.86
N GLU A 19 -5.35 -0.35 9.06
CA GLU A 19 -5.09 1.07 9.28
C GLU A 19 -5.18 1.85 7.98
N LEU A 20 -5.77 3.04 8.05
CA LEU A 20 -5.82 3.96 6.93
C LEU A 20 -4.48 4.69 6.84
N GLU A 21 -3.68 4.33 5.85
CA GLU A 21 -2.37 4.92 5.63
C GLU A 21 -2.36 5.77 4.36
N LYS A 22 -1.62 6.87 4.40
CA LYS A 22 -1.42 7.73 3.24
C LYS A 22 -0.29 7.18 2.38
N MET A 23 -0.65 6.72 1.18
CA MET A 23 0.31 6.25 0.20
C MET A 23 1.19 7.42 -0.27
N PRO A 24 2.51 7.28 -0.19
CA PRO A 24 3.41 8.28 -0.75
C PRO A 24 3.21 8.39 -2.26
N THR A 25 3.18 9.62 -2.76
CA THR A 25 3.05 9.92 -4.19
C THR A 25 4.30 9.61 -4.98
N ASP A 26 5.45 9.69 -4.31
CA ASP A 26 6.75 9.77 -4.97
C ASP A 26 7.52 8.43 -4.98
N ASN A 27 7.05 7.40 -4.27
CA ASN A 27 7.70 6.08 -4.25
C ASN A 27 6.76 4.89 -3.94
N CYS A 28 7.15 3.67 -4.35
CA CYS A 28 6.52 2.41 -3.91
C CYS A 28 7.03 2.09 -2.48
N GLN A 29 6.12 1.97 -1.51
CA GLN A 29 6.45 1.53 -0.15
C GLN A 29 6.71 0.01 -0.11
N TRP A 30 7.98 -0.41 -0.14
CA TRP A 30 8.32 -1.85 -0.14
C TRP A 30 8.26 -2.50 1.25
N PHE A 31 8.48 -1.73 2.31
CA PHE A 31 8.45 -2.24 3.68
C PHE A 31 7.43 -1.44 4.47
N TYR A 32 6.54 -2.11 5.17
CA TYR A 32 5.60 -1.45 6.08
C TYR A 32 5.75 -2.05 7.47
N GLU A 33 5.97 -1.19 8.45
CA GLU A 33 5.97 -1.59 9.85
C GLU A 33 4.55 -1.47 10.39
N CYS A 34 3.99 -2.58 10.85
CA CYS A 34 2.66 -2.57 11.43
C CYS A 34 2.66 -1.81 12.76
N LYS A 35 1.89 -0.71 12.87
CA LYS A 35 1.81 0.06 14.12
C LYS A 35 1.16 -0.71 15.28
N SER A 36 0.46 -1.81 15.01
CA SER A 36 -0.16 -2.65 16.05
C SER A 36 0.81 -3.66 16.66
N CYS A 37 1.53 -4.42 15.83
CA CYS A 37 2.42 -5.49 16.32
C CYS A 37 3.92 -5.24 16.08
N GLY A 38 4.30 -4.15 15.40
CA GLY A 38 5.68 -3.79 15.10
C GLY A 38 6.35 -4.66 14.03
N VAL A 39 5.63 -5.60 13.40
CA VAL A 39 6.21 -6.47 12.39
C VAL A 39 6.42 -5.73 11.08
N ILE A 40 7.56 -5.97 10.43
CA ILE A 40 7.84 -5.45 9.09
C ILE A 40 7.30 -6.43 8.06
N ILE A 41 6.28 -6.00 7.32
CA ILE A 41 5.70 -6.76 6.22
C ILE A 41 6.30 -6.30 4.90
N LYS A 42 6.41 -7.24 3.95
CA LYS A 42 6.96 -7.05 2.60
C LYS A 42 5.90 -7.44 1.57
N PRO A 43 5.87 -6.83 0.38
CA PRO A 43 4.93 -7.22 -0.67
C PRO A 43 5.05 -8.69 -1.04
N LYS A 44 3.95 -9.24 -1.53
CA LYS A 44 3.92 -10.57 -2.13
C LYS A 44 4.76 -10.56 -3.41
N PRO A 45 5.39 -11.70 -3.75
CA PRO A 45 6.12 -11.83 -4.99
C PRO A 45 5.20 -11.57 -6.19
N GLY A 46 5.51 -10.55 -6.99
CA GLY A 46 4.72 -10.11 -8.15
C GLY A 46 4.07 -8.73 -8.01
N ASP A 47 3.99 -8.17 -6.80
CA ASP A 47 3.42 -6.84 -6.54
C ASP A 47 4.49 -5.74 -6.41
N CYS A 48 4.17 -4.47 -6.73
CA CYS A 48 5.17 -3.36 -6.58
C CYS A 48 5.44 -2.98 -5.13
N CYS A 49 4.45 -3.09 -4.23
CA CYS A 49 4.53 -2.54 -2.89
C CYS A 49 3.54 -3.19 -1.93
N VAL A 50 3.71 -2.93 -0.63
CA VAL A 50 2.84 -3.45 0.43
C VAL A 50 1.36 -3.07 0.24
N PHE A 51 1.08 -1.93 -0.38
CA PHE A 51 -0.29 -1.50 -0.69
C PHE A 51 -0.92 -2.29 -1.83
N CYS A 52 -0.16 -2.73 -2.83
CA CYS A 52 -0.70 -3.62 -3.87
C CYS A 52 -1.00 -5.02 -3.31
N SER A 53 -0.20 -5.49 -2.36
CA SER A 53 -0.38 -6.84 -1.79
C SER A 53 -1.41 -6.92 -0.67
N TYR A 54 -1.51 -5.87 0.15
CA TYR A 54 -2.29 -5.85 1.40
C TYR A 54 -3.12 -4.59 1.60
N GLY A 55 -3.04 -3.63 0.68
CA GLY A 55 -3.86 -2.42 0.69
C GLY A 55 -5.22 -2.69 0.06
N SER A 56 -6.20 -1.84 0.40
CA SER A 56 -7.53 -1.85 -0.22
C SER A 56 -7.52 -1.25 -1.63
N VAL A 57 -6.53 -0.42 -1.92
CA VAL A 57 -6.40 0.36 -3.16
C VAL A 57 -4.96 0.23 -3.68
N ASP A 58 -4.82 -0.01 -4.99
CA ASP A 58 -3.55 -0.11 -5.71
C ASP A 58 -2.66 1.13 -5.51
N CYS A 59 -1.35 0.97 -5.64
CA CYS A 59 -0.42 2.07 -5.48
C CYS A 59 -0.62 3.20 -6.52
N PRO A 60 -0.23 4.45 -6.20
CA PRO A 60 -0.38 5.58 -7.13
C PRO A 60 0.25 5.34 -8.50
N SER A 61 1.39 4.65 -8.57
CA SER A 61 2.07 4.35 -9.83
C SER A 61 1.23 3.47 -10.78
N ILE A 62 0.40 2.56 -10.26
CA ILE A 62 -0.51 1.74 -11.08
C ILE A 62 -1.76 2.53 -11.45
N GLN A 63 -2.29 3.33 -10.53
CA GLN A 63 -3.45 4.19 -10.80
C GLN A 63 -3.17 5.20 -11.91
N LEU A 64 -2.00 5.84 -11.87
CA LEU A 64 -1.56 6.81 -12.87
C LEU A 64 -1.26 6.16 -14.23
N LYS A 65 -0.84 4.90 -14.27
CA LYS A 65 -0.59 4.17 -15.52
C LYS A 65 -1.86 3.73 -16.25
N LYS A 66 -3.01 3.70 -15.57
CA LYS A 66 -4.31 3.33 -16.20
C LYS A 66 -4.95 4.48 -16.99
N ASP A 67 -4.38 5.67 -16.96
CA ASP A 67 -4.79 6.82 -17.78
C ASP A 67 -3.90 6.88 -19.04
N ASN A 68 -4.12 5.97 -20.00
CA ASN A 68 -3.58 6.05 -21.36
C ASN A 68 -4.47 5.30 -22.35
#